data_AF-A0A7K4FY98-F1
#
_entry.id   AF-A0A7K4FY98-F1
#
_cell.length_a   1.000
_cell.length_b   1.000
_cell.length_c   1.000
_cell.angle_alpha   90.00
_cell.angle_beta   90.00
_cell.angle_gamma   90.00
#
_symmetry.space_group_name_H-M   'P 1'
#
loop_
_entity.id
_entity.type
_entity.pdbx_description
1 polymer ?
#
loop_
_entity_poly.entity_id
_entity_poly.type
_entity_poly.pdbx_seq_one_letter_code
_entity_poly.pdbx_strand_id
1 'polypeptide(L)' 'LKNNPKVYCPWMLIALELLDKSEKSMLKKYENILSLWINSELQKELQKAIREHIPDNKWRLVK' A
#
# COMPACT_ATOMS: atom_id res chain seq x y z
N LEU A 1 4.33 3.86 10.03
CA LEU A 1 2.98 3.26 9.98
C LEU A 1 2.46 2.93 11.39
N LYS A 2 3.08 1.98 12.10
CA LYS A 2 2.63 1.46 13.41
C LYS A 2 2.22 2.47 14.49
N ASN A 3 2.87 3.64 14.57
CA ASN A 3 2.69 4.55 15.70
C ASN A 3 1.73 5.72 15.45
N ASN A 4 1.54 6.11 14.18
CA ASN A 4 0.62 7.20 13.81
C ASN A 4 0.33 7.19 12.30
N PRO A 5 -0.59 6.33 11.83
CA PRO A 5 -0.89 6.24 10.39
C PRO A 5 -1.58 7.50 9.85
N LYS A 6 -2.17 8.33 10.72
CA LYS A 6 -2.88 9.57 10.35
C LYS A 6 -1.97 10.66 9.75
N VAL A 7 -0.65 10.58 9.96
CA VAL A 7 0.33 11.50 9.36
C VAL A 7 0.45 11.29 7.85
N TYR A 8 0.12 10.10 7.36
CA TYR A 8 0.22 9.78 5.94
C TYR A 8 -1.10 10.02 5.23
N CYS A 9 -1.02 10.55 4.01
CA CYS A 9 -2.17 10.67 3.12
C CYS A 9 -2.76 9.28 2.81
N PRO A 10 -4.08 9.07 2.94
CA PRO A 10 -4.72 7.79 2.66
C PRO A 10 -4.39 7.24 1.27
N TRP A 11 -4.36 8.10 0.25
CA TRP A 11 -4.07 7.72 -1.13
C TRP A 11 -2.63 7.23 -1.33
N MET A 12 -1.68 7.76 -0.56
CA MET A 12 -0.30 7.27 -0.61
C MET A 12 -0.19 5.86 -0.03
N LEU A 13 -0.92 5.58 1.05
CA LEU A 13 -0.97 4.24 1.65
C LEU A 13 -1.57 3.22 0.69
N ILE A 14 -2.66 3.59 0.01
CA ILE A 14 -3.31 2.74 -1.01
C ILE A 14 -2.38 2.52 -2.20
N ALA A 15 -1.69 3.57 -2.69
CA ALA A 15 -0.74 3.42 -3.79
C ALA A 15 0.40 2.45 -3.44
N LEU A 16 0.89 2.49 -2.20
CA LEU A 16 1.91 1.55 -1.71
C LEU A 16 1.35 0.12 -1.56
N GLU A 17 0.10 -0.04 -1.12
CA GLU A 17 -0.55 -1.35 -1.02
C GLU A 17 -0.75 -2.01 -2.39
N LEU A 18 -1.06 -1.22 -3.41
CA LEU A 18 -1.27 -1.68 -4.79
C LEU A 18 0.00 -1.69 -5.64
N LEU A 19 1.17 -1.42 -5.04
CA LEU A 19 2.42 -1.24 -5.77
C LEU A 19 2.78 -2.47 -6.61
N ASP A 20 2.53 -3.67 -6.10
CA ASP A 20 2.78 -4.96 -6.77
C ASP A 20 1.89 -5.21 -8.01
N LYS A 21 0.79 -4.45 -8.13
CA LYS A 21 -0.12 -4.49 -9.29
C LYS A 21 0.25 -3.48 -10.38
N SER A 22 1.34 -2.73 -10.19
CA SER A 22 1.84 -1.80 -11.17
C SER A 22 2.31 -2.51 -12.45
N GLU A 23 2.61 -1.72 -13.50
CA GLU A 23 3.08 -2.25 -14.76
C GLU A 23 4.33 -3.13 -14.60
N LYS A 24 4.31 -4.34 -15.17
CA LYS A 24 5.40 -5.33 -15.03
C LYS A 24 6.75 -4.82 -15.52
N SER A 25 6.75 -4.00 -16.57
CA SER A 25 7.97 -3.39 -17.13
C SER A 25 8.65 -2.47 -16.11
N MET A 26 7.86 -1.67 -15.38
CA MET A 26 8.31 -0.77 -14.33
C MET A 26 8.81 -1.56 -13.11
N LEU A 27 8.05 -2.56 -12.66
CA LEU A 27 8.45 -3.42 -11.54
C LEU A 27 9.80 -4.08 -11.78
N LYS A 28 10.01 -4.63 -12.99
CA LYS A 28 11.29 -5.24 -13.36
C LYS A 28 12.43 -4.23 -13.43
N LYS A 29 12.17 -3.02 -13.94
CA LYS A 29 13.18 -1.97 -14.07
C LYS A 29 13.70 -1.47 -12.70
N TYR A 30 12.83 -1.45 -11.69
CA TYR A 30 13.14 -0.90 -10.36
C TYR A 30 13.08 -1.95 -9.23
N GLU A 31 13.20 -3.23 -9.57
CA GLU A 31 13.04 -4.36 -8.65
C GLU A 31 13.91 -4.24 -7.40
N ASN A 32 15.16 -3.78 -7.57
CA ASN A 32 16.13 -3.59 -6.49
C ASN A 32 15.64 -2.64 -5.39
N ILE A 33 14.84 -1.64 -5.76
CA ILE A 33 14.28 -0.66 -4.82
C ILE A 33 12.89 -1.11 -4.36
N LEU A 34 12.04 -1.55 -5.29
CA LEU A 34 10.64 -1.85 -5.01
C LEU A 34 10.43 -3.14 -4.20
N SER A 35 11.35 -4.11 -4.28
CA SER A 35 11.27 -5.33 -3.46
C SER A 35 11.28 -5.06 -1.96
N LEU A 36 11.90 -3.97 -1.51
CA LEU A 36 11.86 -3.53 -0.10
C LEU A 36 10.45 -3.10 0.33
N TRP A 37 9.65 -2.62 -0.61
CA TRP A 37 8.28 -2.13 -0.39
C TRP A 37 7.22 -3.19 -0.67
N ILE A 38 7.53 -4.20 -1.49
CA ILE A 38 6.64 -5.30 -1.84
C ILE A 38 6.96 -6.51 -0.94
N ASN A 39 6.72 -6.36 0.36
CA ASN A 39 6.88 -7.46 1.32
C ASN A 39 5.62 -7.66 2.17
N SER A 40 5.40 -8.91 2.61
CA SER A 40 4.16 -9.31 3.27
C SER A 40 3.95 -8.68 4.66
N GLU A 41 5.02 -8.31 5.36
CA GLU A 41 4.91 -7.63 6.66
C GLU A 41 4.43 -6.19 6.48
N LEU A 42 5.05 -5.45 5.56
CA LEU A 42 4.67 -4.08 5.24
C LEU A 42 3.24 -4.00 4.69
N GLN A 43 2.84 -4.95 3.84
CA GLN A 43 1.47 -5.08 3.33
C GLN A 43 0.43 -5.15 4.46
N LYS A 44 0.68 -5.96 5.50
CA LYS A 44 -0.22 -6.07 6.67
C LYS A 44 -0.33 -4.74 7.43
N GLU A 45 0.79 -4.04 7.59
CA GLU A 45 0.82 -2.74 8.27
C GLU A 45 0.16 -1.63 7.46
N LEU A 46 0.30 -1.65 6.12
CA LEU A 46 -0.41 -0.75 5.22
C LEU A 46 -1.92 -0.98 5.30
N GLN A 47 -2.39 -2.23 5.28
CA GLN A 47 -3.83 -2.52 5.40
C GLN A 47 -4.41 -2.04 6.73
N LYS A 48 -3.70 -2.21 7.85
CA LYS A 48 -4.11 -1.65 9.14
C LYS A 48 -4.21 -0.12 9.08
N ALA A 49 -3.18 0.54 8.55
CA ALA A 49 -3.15 1.99 8.41
C ALA A 49 -4.28 2.51 7.51
N ILE A 50 -4.57 1.85 6.38
CA ILE A 50 -5.66 2.20 5.47
C ILE A 50 -7.01 2.07 6.20
N ARG A 51 -7.24 1.01 6.98
CA ARG A 51 -8.49 0.81 7.75
C ARG A 51 -8.75 1.90 8.78
N GLU A 52 -7.70 2.52 9.34
CA GLU A 52 -7.85 3.68 10.23
C GLU A 52 -8.32 4.95 9.51
N HIS A 53 -8.03 5.07 8.21
CA HIS A 53 -8.47 6.20 7.38
C HIS A 53 -9.79 5.95 6.66
N ILE A 54 -9.98 4.72 6.14
CA ILE A 54 -11.10 4.32 5.30
C ILE A 54 -11.62 2.96 5.81
N PRO A 55 -12.67 2.95 6.64
CA PRO A 55 -13.26 1.72 7.15
C PRO A 55 -13.76 0.81 6.01
N ASP A 56 -13.64 -0.51 6.14
CA ASP A 56 -13.96 -1.50 5.10
C ASP A 56 -15.35 -1.34 4.47
N ASN A 57 -16.33 -0.82 5.21
CA ASN A 57 -17.70 -0.61 4.72
C ASN A 57 -17.88 0.69 3.91
N LYS A 58 -16.83 1.50 3.77
CA LYS A 58 -16.85 2.79 3.06
C LYS A 58 -16.08 2.75 1.73
N TRP A 59 -15.44 1.64 1.39
CA TRP A 59 -14.72 1.52 0.12
C TRP A 59 -14.69 0.10 -0.40
N ARG A 60 -14.46 -0.03 -1.70
CA ARG A 60 -14.22 -1.30 -2.37
C ARG A 60 -13.33 -1.04 -3.58
N LEU A 61 -12.49 -2.02 -3.91
CA LEU A 61 -11.83 -2.03 -5.21
C LEU A 61 -12.86 -2.41 -6.28
N VAL A 62 -13.08 -1.53 -7.25
CA VAL A 62 -13.92 -1.82 -8.42
C VAL A 62 -12.99 -2.32 -9.52
N LYS A 63 -13.28 -3.50 -10.07
CA LYS A 63 -12.54 -4.10 -11.19
C LYS A 63 -13.12 -3.63 -12.51
#